data_AF-A0A954SX68-F1
#
_entry.id   AF-A0A954SX68-F1
#
_cell.length_a   1.000
_cell.length_b   1.000
_cell.length_c   1.000
_cell.angle_alpha   90.00
_cell.angle_beta   90.00
_cell.angle_gamma   90.00
#
_symmetry.space_group_name_H-M   'P 1'
#
loop_
_entity.id
_entity.type
_entity.pdbx_description
1 polymer ?
#
loop_
_entity_poly.entity_id
_entity_poly.type
_entity_poly.pdbx_seq_one_letter_code
_entity_poly.pdbx_strand_id
1 'polypeptide(L)'
;MPPREEDALLRSARREAIVIVVLWAVALVYTVTYCALYGYDRTIDDMTFVFGFPDWVFWGVIFPWTLCTVFTWWFCNFFMGDEPLGDDSKVPDDFTDDF
;
A
#
# COMPACT_ATOMS: atom_id res chain seq x y z
N MET A 1 1.19 -35.67 -1.65
CA MET A 1 0.78 -34.35 -2.16
C MET A 1 1.71 -33.34 -1.50
N PRO A 2 2.71 -32.80 -2.22
CA PRO A 2 3.55 -31.76 -1.64
C PRO A 2 2.64 -30.60 -1.20
N PRO A 3 2.88 -29.98 -0.04
CA PRO A 3 2.14 -28.78 0.33
C PRO A 3 2.29 -27.77 -0.82
N ARG A 4 1.17 -27.33 -1.40
CA ARG A 4 1.14 -26.49 -2.60
C ARG A 4 1.91 -25.20 -2.29
N GLU A 5 3.03 -24.96 -2.96
CA GLU A 5 3.80 -23.70 -2.85
C GLU A 5 2.90 -22.46 -3.07
N GLU A 6 1.89 -22.60 -3.92
CA GLU A 6 0.82 -21.61 -4.12
C GLU A 6 0.12 -21.20 -2.80
N ASP A 7 -0.13 -22.14 -1.88
CA ASP A 7 -0.77 -21.84 -0.59
C ASP A 7 0.15 -20.99 0.32
N ALA A 8 1.48 -21.09 0.16
CA ALA A 8 2.45 -20.31 0.90
C ALA A 8 2.57 -18.88 0.34
N LEU A 9 2.63 -18.72 -0.98
CA LEU A 9 2.64 -17.42 -1.67
C LEU A 9 1.37 -16.60 -1.38
N LEU A 10 0.20 -17.25 -1.43
CA LEU A 10 -1.06 -16.57 -1.10
C LEU A 10 -1.13 -16.12 0.37
N ARG A 11 -0.40 -16.78 1.28
CA ARG A 11 -0.33 -16.40 2.69
C ARG A 11 0.62 -15.21 2.92
N SER A 12 1.78 -15.15 2.26
CA SER A 12 2.69 -14.00 2.34
C SER A 12 2.02 -12.76 1.72
N ALA A 13 1.52 -12.88 0.49
CA ALA A 13 0.84 -11.80 -0.23
C ALA A 13 -0.37 -11.23 0.55
N ARG A 14 -1.19 -12.10 1.15
CA ARG A 14 -2.34 -11.63 1.96
C ARG A 14 -1.90 -10.84 3.18
N ARG A 15 -0.83 -11.26 3.87
CA ARG A 15 -0.32 -10.55 5.05
C ARG A 15 0.21 -9.17 4.68
N GLU A 16 0.91 -9.07 3.56
CA GLU A 16 1.45 -7.80 3.06
C GLU A 16 0.36 -6.85 2.59
N ALA A 17 -0.65 -7.36 1.88
CA ALA A 17 -1.82 -6.57 1.48
C ALA A 17 -2.58 -6.02 2.70
N ILE A 18 -2.73 -6.80 3.77
CA ILE A 18 -3.36 -6.33 5.02
C ILE A 18 -2.59 -5.15 5.62
N VAL A 19 -1.26 -5.18 5.62
CA VAL A 19 -0.43 -4.07 6.14
C VAL A 19 -0.71 -2.78 5.37
N ILE A 20 -0.73 -2.86 4.03
CA ILE A 20 -1.03 -1.69 3.18
C ILE A 20 -2.47 -1.21 3.44
N VAL A 21 -3.46 -2.10 3.47
CA VAL A 21 -4.85 -1.73 3.72
C VAL A 21 -5.03 -1.04 5.07
N VAL A 22 -4.39 -1.55 6.13
CA VAL A 22 -4.45 -0.95 7.46
C VAL A 22 -3.82 0.45 7.47
N LEU A 23 -2.67 0.62 6.81
CA LEU A 23 -2.03 1.93 6.68
C LEU A 23 -2.96 2.95 6.02
N TRP A 24 -3.57 2.59 4.89
CA TRP A 24 -4.50 3.45 4.16
C TRP A 24 -5.77 3.74 4.97
N ALA A 25 -6.27 2.76 5.73
CA ALA A 25 -7.41 2.97 6.62
C ALA A 25 -7.08 3.96 7.75
N VAL A 26 -5.91 3.85 8.36
CA VAL A 26 -5.43 4.81 9.38
C VAL A 26 -5.30 6.21 8.78
N ALA A 27 -4.75 6.32 7.57
CA ALA A 27 -4.64 7.60 6.88
C ALA A 27 -6.01 8.22 6.55
N LEU A 28 -6.99 7.40 6.16
CA LEU A 28 -8.35 7.84 5.92
C LEU A 28 -9.01 8.35 7.22
N VAL A 29 -8.90 7.58 8.31
CA VAL A 29 -9.43 8.00 9.63
C VAL A 29 -8.77 9.31 10.06
N TYR A 30 -7.44 9.40 9.97
CA TYR A 30 -6.69 10.62 10.27
C TYR A 30 -7.20 11.80 9.42
N THR A 31 -7.33 11.61 8.11
CA THR A 31 -7.78 12.66 7.19
C THR A 31 -9.15 13.19 7.59
N VAL A 32 -10.11 12.30 7.82
CA VAL A 32 -11.48 12.68 8.21
C VAL A 32 -11.49 13.38 9.55
N THR A 33 -10.80 12.84 10.56
CA THR A 33 -10.73 13.45 11.89
C THR A 33 -10.06 14.81 11.85
N TYR A 34 -8.93 14.95 11.16
CA TYR A 34 -8.20 16.20 11.08
C TYR A 34 -9.01 17.28 10.36
N CYS A 35 -9.58 16.97 9.20
CA CYS A 35 -10.44 17.90 8.48
C CYS A 35 -11.68 18.30 9.29
N ALA A 36 -12.27 17.37 10.05
CA ALA A 36 -13.41 17.66 10.92
C ALA A 36 -13.05 18.57 12.10
N LEU A 37 -11.82 18.50 12.61
CA LEU A 37 -11.40 19.34 13.74
C LEU A 37 -10.89 20.71 13.30
N TYR A 38 -10.22 20.80 12.15
CA TYR A 38 -9.47 22.00 11.75
C TYR A 38 -10.02 22.71 10.52
N GLY A 39 -10.96 22.09 9.78
CA GLY A 39 -11.54 22.62 8.55
C GLY A 39 -12.87 23.36 8.73
N TYR A 40 -13.58 23.19 9.85
CA TYR A 40 -14.85 23.88 10.13
C TYR A 40 -14.65 25.18 10.92
N ASP A 41 -15.63 26.08 10.83
CA ASP A 41 -15.68 27.39 11.52
C ASP A 41 -14.46 28.29 11.32
N ARG A 42 -13.78 28.16 10.17
CA ARG A 42 -12.65 29.03 9.79
C ARG A 42 -13.15 30.28 9.08
N THR A 43 -12.69 31.44 9.55
CA THR A 43 -12.84 32.71 8.82
C THR A 43 -11.76 32.82 7.73
N ILE A 44 -11.99 33.68 6.73
CA ILE A 44 -11.00 33.90 5.65
C ILE A 44 -9.69 34.46 6.21
N ASP A 45 -9.76 35.25 7.28
CA ASP A 45 -8.59 35.88 7.92
C ASP A 45 -7.72 34.87 8.68
N ASP A 46 -8.31 33.79 9.20
CA ASP A 46 -7.58 32.72 9.92
C ASP A 46 -7.05 31.62 8.99
N MET A 47 -7.33 31.72 7.68
CA MET A 47 -7.04 30.68 6.70
C MET A 47 -5.68 30.92 6.05
N THR A 48 -4.68 30.20 6.53
CA THR A 48 -3.34 30.24 5.95
C THR A 48 -3.26 29.30 4.75
N PHE A 49 -2.53 29.72 3.72
CA PHE A 49 -2.36 28.93 2.50
C PHE A 49 -0.94 28.35 2.43
N VAL A 50 -0.86 27.03 2.27
CA VAL A 50 0.37 26.27 2.05
C VAL A 50 0.37 25.78 0.60
N PHE A 51 1.32 26.26 -0.21
CA PHE A 51 1.38 25.96 -1.66
C PHE A 51 0.09 26.27 -2.44
N GLY A 52 -0.71 27.24 -1.97
CA GLY A 52 -2.00 27.60 -2.59
C GLY A 52 -3.20 26.77 -2.12
N PHE A 53 -2.99 25.79 -1.24
CA PHE A 53 -4.06 25.05 -0.57
C PHE A 53 -4.27 25.59 0.85
N PRO A 54 -5.50 25.56 1.40
CA PRO A 54 -5.69 25.81 2.82
C PRO A 54 -4.81 24.89 3.67
N ASP A 55 -4.25 25.42 4.75
CA ASP A 55 -3.38 24.68 5.68
C ASP A 55 -3.99 23.35 6.14
N TRP A 56 -5.26 23.35 6.51
CA TRP A 56 -5.96 22.16 6.99
C TRP A 56 -6.12 21.09 5.89
N VAL A 57 -6.23 21.50 4.61
CA VAL A 57 -6.24 20.57 3.47
C VAL A 57 -4.85 19.97 3.28
N PHE A 58 -3.81 20.80 3.37
CA PHE A 58 -2.44 20.35 3.19
C PHE A 58 -2.04 19.33 4.27
N TRP A 59 -2.28 19.65 5.54
CA TRP A 59 -1.93 18.78 6.68
C TRP A 59 -2.89 17.62 6.90
N GLY A 60 -4.17 17.81 6.55
CA GLY A 60 -5.21 16.79 6.69
C GLY A 60 -5.23 15.77 5.56
N VAL A 61 -4.90 16.18 4.32
CA VAL A 61 -5.05 15.33 3.13
C VAL A 61 -3.70 15.08 2.46
N ILE A 62 -3.03 16.14 1.99
CA ILE A 62 -1.86 16.01 1.12
C ILE A 62 -0.72 15.30 1.85
N PHE A 63 -0.42 15.74 3.07
CA PHE A 63 0.66 15.17 3.88
C PHE A 63 0.49 13.67 4.18
N PRO A 64 -0.63 13.20 4.80
CA PRO A 64 -0.79 11.78 5.11
C PRO A 64 -0.86 10.88 3.87
N TRP A 65 -1.46 11.35 2.77
CA TRP A 65 -1.55 10.58 1.52
C TRP A 65 -0.18 10.43 0.84
N THR A 66 0.60 11.51 0.83
CA THR A 66 1.98 11.48 0.30
C THR A 66 2.82 10.51 1.12
N LEU A 67 2.71 10.58 2.46
CA LEU A 67 3.41 9.66 3.36
C LEU A 67 3.04 8.20 3.11
N CYS A 68 1.74 7.90 2.94
CA CYS A 68 1.28 6.54 2.61
C CYS A 68 1.80 6.05 1.27
N THR A 69 1.84 6.92 0.27
CA THR A 69 2.34 6.58 -1.07
C THR A 69 3.82 6.26 -1.03
N VAL A 70 4.62 7.11 -0.37
CA VAL A 70 6.07 6.90 -0.21
C VAL A 70 6.34 5.64 0.61
N PHE A 71 5.59 5.42 1.70
CA PHE A 71 5.73 4.21 2.50
C PHE A 71 5.34 2.96 1.71
N THR A 72 4.23 2.98 0.97
CA THR A 72 3.79 1.84 0.14
C THR A 72 4.84 1.55 -0.92
N TRP A 73 5.35 2.56 -1.62
CA TRP A 73 6.41 2.40 -2.62
C TRP A 73 7.68 1.80 -2.00
N TRP A 74 8.13 2.31 -0.86
CA TRP A 74 9.28 1.77 -0.14
C TRP A 74 9.03 0.32 0.31
N PHE A 75 7.88 0.05 0.91
CA PHE A 75 7.50 -1.28 1.38
C PHE A 75 7.46 -2.30 0.23
N CYS A 76 6.87 -1.94 -0.92
CA CYS A 76 6.86 -2.80 -2.09
C CYS A 76 8.28 -3.05 -2.65
N ASN A 77 9.15 -2.04 -2.72
CA ASN A 77 10.49 -2.24 -3.28
C ASN A 77 11.45 -3.02 -2.36
N PHE A 78 11.30 -2.89 -1.04
CA PHE A 78 12.27 -3.45 -0.09
C PHE A 78 11.77 -4.68 0.66
N PHE A 79 10.45 -4.87 0.80
CA PHE A 79 9.87 -6.00 1.56
C PHE A 79 9.10 -6.99 0.69
N MET A 80 8.44 -6.52 -0.37
CA MET A 80 7.73 -7.39 -1.33
C MET A 80 8.72 -7.84 -2.42
N GLY A 81 9.76 -8.56 -2.00
CA GLY A 81 10.73 -9.16 -2.92
C GLY A 81 10.12 -10.35 -3.65
N ASP A 82 10.47 -10.50 -4.92
CA ASP A 82 10.02 -11.59 -5.79
C ASP A 82 10.41 -12.96 -5.18
N GLU A 83 9.49 -13.59 -4.44
CA GLU A 83 9.61 -15.02 -4.14
C GLU A 83 9.57 -15.75 -5.49
N PRO A 84 10.54 -16.65 -5.77
CA PRO A 84 10.63 -17.28 -7.08
C PRO A 84 9.31 -17.98 -7.36
N LEU A 85 8.60 -17.48 -8.37
CA LEU A 85 7.44 -18.14 -8.93
C LEU A 85 7.94 -19.54 -9.33
N GLY A 86 7.36 -20.57 -8.72
CA GLY A 86 7.89 -21.94 -8.73
C GLY A 86 8.41 -22.34 -10.11
N ASP A 87 9.60 -22.94 -10.12
CA ASP A 87 10.36 -23.28 -11.31
C ASP A 87 9.51 -23.92 -12.42
N ASP A 88 9.19 -23.12 -13.45
CA ASP A 88 8.49 -23.54 -14.68
C ASP A 88 9.32 -24.55 -15.49
N SER A 89 10.57 -24.86 -15.10
CA SER A 89 11.42 -25.83 -15.79
C SER A 89 11.01 -27.30 -15.59
N LYS A 90 9.95 -27.61 -14.85
CA LYS A 90 9.33 -28.94 -14.90
C LYS A 90 8.49 -29.11 -16.17
N VAL A 91 9.12 -28.99 -17.34
CA VAL A 91 8.66 -29.71 -18.52
C VAL A 91 8.77 -31.19 -18.13
N PRO A 92 7.67 -31.97 -18.11
CA PRO A 92 7.77 -33.39 -17.82
C PRO A 92 8.72 -34.03 -18.84
N ASP A 93 9.76 -34.72 -18.38
CA ASP A 93 10.70 -35.49 -19.21
C ASP A 93 10.00 -36.56 -20.10
N ASP A 94 8.68 -36.73 -19.93
CA ASP A 94 7.81 -37.66 -20.67
C ASP A 94 7.60 -37.27 -22.16
N PHE A 95 8.17 -36.15 -22.62
CA PHE A 95 8.09 -35.71 -24.02
C PHE A 95 9.43 -35.71 -24.78
N THR A 96 10.54 -36.11 -24.14
CA THR A 96 11.88 -36.07 -24.76
C THR A 96 12.41 -37.42 -25.27
N ASP A 97 11.66 -38.51 -25.10
CA ASP A 97 12.12 -39.87 -25.44
C ASP A 97 11.60 -40.43 -26.80
N ASP A 98 10.94 -39.62 -27.64
CA ASP A 98 10.22 -40.10 -28.84
C ASP A 98 10.82 -39.71 -30.22
N PHE A 99 12.12 -39.35 -30.29
CA PHE A 99 12.83 -39.14 -31.57
C PHE A 99 14.27 -39.68 -31.60
#